data_AF-A0A4S8NVM8-F1
#
_entry.id   AF-A0A4S8NVM8-F1
#
_cell.length_a   1.000
_cell.length_b   1.000
_cell.length_c   1.000
_cell.angle_alpha   90.00
_cell.angle_beta   90.00
_cell.angle_gamma   90.00
#
_symmetry.space_group_name_H-M   'P 1'
#
loop_
_entity.id
_entity.type
_entity.pdbx_description
1 polymer ?
#
loop_
_entity_poly.entity_id
_entity_poly.type
_entity_poly.pdbx_seq_one_letter_code
_entity_poly.pdbx_strand_id
1 'polypeptide(L)'
;MEYESPEPARIAPRITAVAEDPAPADRPAAPASAPRPCAHRVRAADLRTPWRLAHAGAVLALVLSGIVRVALAFTAGALLAVSPQGFETSAHGAGAALLAGAALTCVGDLALTRTWRRLHRPHPVAPALTLAGLLLVVLVPVLALDLLDAPIHLYALTALALPSAAVLAALHLFGAAVPLATECEAQQGPPPGLGRVLKPSAALPTP
;
A
#
# COMPACT_ATOMS: atom_id res chain seq x y z
N MET A 1 -56.73 7.23 7.64
CA MET A 1 -56.01 6.39 8.61
C MET A 1 -54.63 6.17 8.04
N GLU A 2 -53.70 7.03 8.44
CA GLU A 2 -52.32 7.06 7.96
C GLU A 2 -51.49 6.19 8.90
N TYR A 3 -50.92 5.12 8.36
CA TYR A 3 -50.17 4.13 9.13
C TYR A 3 -48.73 4.63 9.27
N GLU A 4 -48.46 5.33 10.37
CA GLU A 4 -47.13 5.82 10.73
C GLU A 4 -46.24 4.62 11.08
N SER A 5 -45.34 4.26 10.16
CA SER A 5 -44.44 3.13 10.33
C SER A 5 -43.39 3.48 11.39
N PRO A 6 -43.29 2.73 12.51
CA PRO A 6 -42.35 3.06 13.57
C PRO A 6 -40.91 2.95 13.09
N GLU A 7 -40.17 4.04 13.24
CA GLU A 7 -38.74 4.12 12.94
C GLU A 7 -37.97 3.14 13.86
N PRO A 8 -37.12 2.25 13.31
CA PRO A 8 -36.39 1.28 14.12
C PRO A 8 -35.41 2.02 15.03
N ALA A 9 -35.65 1.93 16.34
CA ALA A 9 -34.79 2.48 17.37
C ALA A 9 -33.34 2.01 17.16
N ARG A 10 -32.44 2.95 16.85
CA ARG A 10 -31.01 2.68 16.79
C ARG A 10 -30.52 2.36 18.20
N ILE A 11 -30.35 1.06 18.48
CA ILE A 11 -29.71 0.59 19.70
C ILE A 11 -28.23 1.00 19.63
N ALA A 12 -27.86 2.05 20.36
CA ALA A 12 -26.46 2.42 20.55
C ALA A 12 -25.76 1.29 21.34
N PRO A 13 -24.60 0.78 20.88
CA PRO A 13 -23.88 -0.26 21.61
C PRO A 13 -23.39 0.30 22.95
N ARG A 14 -23.99 -0.17 24.04
CA ARG A 14 -23.58 0.15 25.41
C ARG A 14 -22.36 -0.70 25.77
N ILE A 15 -21.17 -0.10 25.67
CA ILE A 15 -19.93 -0.75 26.12
C ILE A 15 -19.91 -0.72 27.65
N THR A 16 -20.29 -1.82 28.30
CA THR A 16 -20.06 -2.00 29.74
C THR A 16 -18.64 -2.53 29.93
N ALA A 17 -17.72 -1.66 30.34
CA ALA A 17 -16.41 -2.09 30.81
C ALA A 17 -16.61 -2.80 32.16
N VAL A 18 -16.47 -4.13 32.16
CA VAL A 18 -16.42 -4.92 33.39
C VAL A 18 -15.04 -4.67 34.00
N ALA A 19 -15.01 -4.18 35.24
CA ALA A 19 -13.78 -4.04 36.01
C ALA A 19 -13.20 -5.43 36.22
N GLU A 20 -12.00 -5.66 35.69
CA GLU A 20 -11.30 -6.94 35.78
C GLU A 20 -10.72 -7.08 37.20
N ASP A 21 -11.10 -8.15 37.90
CA ASP A 21 -10.58 -8.46 39.24
C ASP A 21 -9.05 -8.62 39.21
N PRO A 22 -8.34 -8.22 40.29
CA PRO A 22 -6.90 -8.35 40.37
C PRO A 22 -6.48 -9.81 40.20
N ALA A 23 -5.68 -10.07 39.16
CA ALA A 23 -5.28 -11.42 38.80
C ALA A 23 -4.34 -12.05 39.84
N PRO A 24 -4.49 -13.35 40.16
CA PRO A 24 -3.61 -14.08 41.07
C PRO A 24 -2.17 -14.17 40.51
N ALA A 25 -1.18 -14.08 41.42
CA ALA A 25 0.24 -13.87 41.13
C ALA A 25 0.96 -15.01 40.37
N ASP A 26 0.35 -16.18 40.22
CA ASP A 26 0.96 -17.39 39.63
C ASP A 26 0.47 -17.72 38.21
N ARG A 27 -0.18 -16.78 37.52
CA ARG A 27 -0.64 -17.05 36.14
C ARG A 27 0.56 -16.96 35.18
N PRO A 28 0.91 -18.04 34.45
CA PRO A 28 1.94 -17.96 33.42
C PRO A 28 1.59 -16.84 32.45
N ALA A 29 2.59 -16.00 32.12
CA ALA A 29 2.40 -14.81 31.30
C ALA A 29 1.55 -15.17 30.09
N ALA A 30 0.33 -14.62 30.05
CA ALA A 30 -0.59 -14.89 28.96
C ALA A 30 0.14 -14.56 27.64
N PRO A 31 0.06 -15.43 26.61
CA PRO A 31 0.71 -15.16 25.34
C PRO A 31 0.32 -13.75 24.90
N ALA A 32 1.32 -12.95 24.52
CA ALA A 32 1.15 -11.55 24.18
C ALA A 32 -0.11 -11.40 23.32
N SER A 33 -1.12 -10.72 23.88
CA SER A 33 -2.42 -10.61 23.23
C SER A 33 -2.22 -10.17 21.79
N ALA A 34 -2.84 -10.90 20.85
CA ALA A 34 -2.68 -10.62 19.43
C ALA A 34 -2.92 -9.13 19.18
N PRO A 35 -2.08 -8.46 18.36
CA PRO A 35 -2.15 -7.02 18.17
C PRO A 35 -3.59 -6.64 17.81
N ARG A 36 -4.21 -5.84 18.67
CA ARG A 36 -5.59 -5.43 18.49
C ARG A 36 -5.67 -4.63 17.19
N PRO A 37 -6.60 -4.94 16.27
CA PRO A 37 -6.74 -4.15 15.06
C PRO A 37 -7.06 -2.71 15.46
N CYS A 38 -6.27 -1.75 14.95
CA CYS A 38 -6.51 -0.33 15.17
C CYS A 38 -7.98 0.00 14.83
N ALA A 39 -8.71 0.59 15.78
CA ALA A 39 -10.14 0.87 15.63
C ALA A 39 -10.44 1.98 14.60
N HIS A 40 -9.42 2.76 14.24
CA HIS A 40 -9.54 3.90 13.35
C HIS A 40 -9.66 3.47 11.88
N ARG A 41 -10.89 3.31 11.39
CA ARG A 41 -11.18 3.16 9.97
C ARG A 41 -11.57 4.52 9.38
N VAL A 42 -10.68 5.13 8.61
CA VAL A 42 -10.97 6.39 7.91
C VAL A 42 -11.68 6.11 6.60
N ARG A 43 -12.79 6.82 6.32
CA ARG A 43 -13.45 6.75 5.01
C ARG A 43 -12.81 7.78 4.07
N ALA A 44 -12.73 7.45 2.77
CA ALA A 44 -12.21 8.39 1.77
C ALA A 44 -13.02 9.70 1.70
N ALA A 45 -14.31 9.67 2.09
CA ALA A 45 -15.18 10.85 2.16
C ALA A 45 -14.76 11.84 3.27
N ASP A 46 -14.04 11.37 4.28
CA ASP A 46 -13.61 12.15 5.45
C ASP A 46 -12.27 12.86 5.20
N LEU A 47 -11.59 12.53 4.08
CA LEU A 47 -10.37 13.20 3.65
C LEU A 47 -10.67 14.61 3.11
N ARG A 48 -9.74 15.54 3.34
CA ARG A 48 -9.77 16.86 2.68
C ARG A 48 -9.55 16.71 1.17
N THR A 49 -10.01 17.67 0.38
CA THR A 49 -9.92 17.65 -1.09
C THR A 49 -8.55 17.27 -1.67
N PRO A 50 -7.41 17.88 -1.26
CA PRO A 50 -6.11 17.49 -1.81
C PRO A 50 -5.76 16.03 -1.52
N TRP A 51 -6.13 15.53 -0.34
CA TRP A 51 -5.90 14.13 0.05
C TRP A 51 -6.84 13.15 -0.65
N ARG A 52 -8.06 13.57 -0.99
CA ARG A 52 -8.97 12.80 -1.85
C ARG A 52 -8.41 12.64 -3.26
N LEU A 53 -7.83 13.71 -3.81
CA LEU A 53 -7.17 13.67 -5.12
C LEU A 53 -5.92 12.78 -5.08
N ALA A 54 -5.08 12.92 -4.05
CA ALA A 54 -3.92 12.04 -3.84
C ALA A 54 -4.35 10.57 -3.71
N HIS A 55 -5.47 10.30 -3.01
CA HIS A 55 -6.05 8.96 -2.92
C HIS A 55 -6.50 8.42 -4.27
N ALA A 56 -7.27 9.19 -5.02
CA ALA A 56 -7.72 8.79 -6.36
C ALA A 56 -6.54 8.53 -7.30
N GLY A 57 -5.53 9.41 -7.28
CA GLY A 57 -4.30 9.23 -8.05
C GLY A 57 -3.53 7.97 -7.64
N ALA A 58 -3.42 7.69 -6.35
CA ALA A 58 -2.78 6.48 -5.84
C ALA A 58 -3.53 5.21 -6.26
N VAL A 59 -4.87 5.22 -6.25
CA VAL A 59 -5.69 4.10 -6.74
C VAL A 59 -5.48 3.88 -8.24
N LEU A 60 -5.48 4.95 -9.03
CA LEU A 60 -5.20 4.86 -10.46
C LEU A 60 -3.79 4.30 -10.72
N ALA A 61 -2.78 4.78 -9.99
CA ALA A 61 -1.41 4.29 -10.08
C ALA A 61 -1.31 2.79 -9.74
N LEU A 62 -2.03 2.33 -8.70
CA LEU A 62 -2.10 0.90 -8.34
C LEU A 62 -2.70 0.04 -9.46
N VAL A 63 -3.80 0.49 -10.07
CA VAL A 63 -4.43 -0.24 -11.17
C VAL A 63 -3.49 -0.33 -12.38
N LEU A 64 -2.89 0.79 -12.76
CA LEU A 64 -1.93 0.85 -13.87
C LEU A 64 -0.67 0.01 -13.58
N SER A 65 -0.15 0.06 -12.35
CA SER A 65 0.97 -0.77 -11.87
C SER A 65 0.62 -2.26 -12.00
N GLY A 66 -0.59 -2.66 -11.62
CA GLY A 66 -1.09 -4.02 -11.79
C GLY A 66 -1.11 -4.49 -13.25
N ILE A 67 -1.63 -3.66 -14.16
CA ILE A 67 -1.66 -3.96 -15.61
C ILE A 67 -0.24 -4.11 -16.16
N VAL A 68 0.65 -3.16 -15.84
CA VAL A 68 2.05 -3.22 -16.25
C VAL A 68 2.72 -4.48 -15.73
N ARG A 69 2.53 -4.85 -14.46
CA ARG A 69 3.15 -6.06 -13.90
C ARG A 69 2.70 -7.34 -14.59
N VAL A 70 1.43 -7.45 -14.99
CA VAL A 70 0.95 -8.58 -15.79
C VAL A 70 1.66 -8.62 -17.15
N ALA A 71 1.79 -7.48 -17.82
CA ALA A 71 2.52 -7.39 -19.08
C ALA A 71 4.01 -7.75 -18.90
N LEU A 72 4.68 -7.25 -17.86
CA LEU A 72 6.07 -7.58 -17.54
C LEU A 72 6.25 -9.06 -17.23
N ALA A 73 5.33 -9.68 -16.49
CA ALA A 73 5.38 -11.12 -16.20
C ALA A 73 5.23 -11.97 -17.47
N PHE A 74 4.34 -11.57 -18.39
CA PHE A 74 4.20 -12.21 -19.69
C PHE A 74 5.48 -12.08 -20.54
N THR A 75 6.02 -10.87 -20.65
CA THR A 75 7.27 -10.61 -21.37
C THR A 75 8.44 -11.38 -20.76
N ALA A 76 8.54 -11.41 -19.43
CA ALA A 76 9.55 -12.18 -18.71
C ALA A 76 9.42 -13.68 -19.02
N GLY A 77 8.21 -14.23 -18.98
CA GLY A 77 7.96 -15.62 -19.32
C GLY A 77 8.35 -15.96 -20.76
N ALA A 78 8.04 -15.07 -21.71
CA ALA A 78 8.45 -15.23 -23.10
C ALA A 78 9.98 -15.22 -23.25
N LEU A 79 10.68 -14.27 -22.62
CA LEU A 79 12.14 -14.19 -22.66
C LEU A 79 12.82 -15.43 -22.06
N LEU A 80 12.28 -15.94 -20.94
CA LEU A 80 12.76 -17.16 -20.29
C LEU A 80 12.48 -18.41 -21.15
N ALA A 81 11.34 -18.47 -21.83
CA ALA A 81 10.95 -19.62 -22.65
C ALA A 81 11.73 -19.73 -23.97
N VAL A 82 12.18 -18.61 -24.55
CA VAL A 82 12.87 -18.57 -25.86
C VAL A 82 14.33 -19.03 -25.78
N SER A 83 14.91 -19.18 -24.58
CA SER A 83 16.34 -19.46 -24.43
C SER A 83 16.72 -20.88 -23.93
N PRO A 84 16.21 -21.99 -24.52
CA PRO A 84 16.76 -23.33 -24.24
C PRO A 84 18.10 -23.60 -24.94
N GLN A 85 18.53 -22.77 -25.91
CA GLN A 85 19.65 -23.09 -26.81
C GLN A 85 20.77 -22.05 -26.77
N GLY A 86 21.45 -21.95 -25.62
CA GLY A 86 22.88 -21.63 -25.52
C GLY A 86 23.40 -20.23 -25.90
N PHE A 87 22.63 -19.35 -26.55
CA PHE A 87 23.21 -18.13 -27.15
C PHE A 87 22.72 -16.78 -26.60
N GLU A 88 21.72 -16.71 -25.72
CA GLU A 88 21.27 -15.41 -25.18
C GLU A 88 21.08 -15.45 -23.65
N THR A 89 22.20 -15.48 -22.92
CA THR A 89 22.24 -15.25 -21.47
C THR A 89 21.66 -13.88 -21.09
N SER A 90 21.75 -12.90 -21.99
CA SER A 90 21.16 -11.56 -21.86
C SER A 90 19.63 -11.61 -21.80
N ALA A 91 18.97 -12.33 -22.70
CA ALA A 91 17.51 -12.48 -22.71
C ALA A 91 17.00 -13.19 -21.46
N HIS A 92 17.68 -14.26 -21.03
CA HIS A 92 17.39 -14.95 -19.78
C HIS A 92 17.54 -14.01 -18.57
N GLY A 93 18.65 -13.26 -18.50
CA GLY A 93 18.91 -12.29 -17.44
C GLY A 93 17.88 -11.17 -17.40
N ALA A 94 17.50 -10.63 -18.56
CA ALA A 94 16.45 -9.62 -18.69
C ALA A 94 15.10 -10.16 -18.22
N GLY A 95 14.72 -11.37 -18.65
CA GLY A 95 13.49 -12.03 -18.20
C GLY A 95 13.46 -12.24 -16.68
N ALA A 96 14.54 -12.75 -16.10
CA ALA A 96 14.67 -12.94 -14.66
C ALA A 96 14.58 -11.60 -13.89
N ALA A 97 15.26 -10.56 -14.38
CA ALA A 97 15.25 -9.24 -13.76
C ALA A 97 13.88 -8.55 -13.86
N LEU A 98 13.17 -8.69 -14.98
CA LEU A 98 11.80 -8.20 -15.13
C LEU A 98 10.86 -8.86 -14.13
N LEU A 99 10.97 -10.18 -13.97
CA LEU A 99 10.15 -10.93 -13.02
C LEU A 99 10.46 -10.55 -11.56
N ALA A 100 11.75 -10.48 -11.20
CA ALA A 100 12.20 -10.06 -9.87
C ALA A 100 11.78 -8.61 -9.57
N GLY A 101 11.94 -7.72 -10.54
CA GLY A 101 11.53 -6.32 -10.44
C GLY A 101 10.03 -6.17 -10.23
N ALA A 102 9.22 -6.91 -10.99
CA ALA A 102 7.76 -6.93 -10.83
C ALA A 102 7.30 -7.50 -9.47
N ALA A 103 8.01 -8.51 -8.95
CA ALA A 103 7.74 -9.05 -7.61
C ALA A 103 8.07 -8.03 -6.51
N LEU A 104 9.18 -7.30 -6.64
CA LEU A 104 9.60 -6.29 -5.68
C LEU A 104 8.68 -5.06 -5.68
N THR A 105 8.24 -4.58 -6.85
CA THR A 105 7.28 -3.46 -6.93
C THR A 105 5.90 -3.83 -6.39
N CYS A 106 5.51 -5.12 -6.44
CA CYS A 106 4.28 -5.62 -5.81
C CYS A 106 4.26 -5.37 -4.29
N VAL A 107 5.41 -5.37 -3.62
CA VAL A 107 5.51 -5.03 -2.19
C VAL A 107 5.04 -3.60 -1.93
N GLY A 108 5.39 -2.67 -2.82
CA GLY A 108 4.92 -1.29 -2.78
C GLY A 108 3.40 -1.17 -2.91
N ASP A 109 2.82 -1.90 -3.86
CA ASP A 109 1.38 -1.91 -4.10
C ASP A 109 0.60 -2.42 -2.86
N LEU A 110 1.10 -3.51 -2.26
CA LEU A 110 0.53 -4.09 -1.04
C LEU A 110 0.68 -3.15 0.16
N ALA A 111 1.84 -2.52 0.31
CA ALA A 111 2.09 -1.56 1.37
C ALA A 111 1.17 -0.34 1.25
N LEU A 112 1.01 0.21 0.05
CA LEU A 112 0.14 1.35 -0.21
C LEU A 112 -1.32 1.00 0.10
N THR A 113 -1.78 -0.18 -0.34
CA THR A 113 -3.12 -0.69 -0.02
C THR A 113 -3.35 -0.83 1.49
N ARG A 114 -2.35 -1.33 2.23
CA ARG A 114 -2.42 -1.46 3.70
C ARG A 114 -2.42 -0.09 4.40
N THR A 115 -1.53 0.81 3.96
CA THR A 115 -1.48 2.20 4.44
C THR A 115 -2.82 2.87 4.27
N TRP A 116 -3.53 2.65 3.16
CA TRP A 116 -4.85 3.23 2.98
C TRP A 116 -5.93 2.67 3.87
N ARG A 117 -5.95 1.34 4.07
CA ARG A 117 -6.97 0.70 4.90
C ARG A 117 -6.90 1.11 6.37
N ARG A 118 -5.71 1.47 6.86
CA ARG A 118 -5.46 1.76 8.28
C ARG A 118 -4.98 3.20 8.55
N LEU A 119 -4.65 3.96 7.51
CA LEU A 119 -3.96 5.25 7.60
C LEU A 119 -2.77 5.19 8.58
N HIS A 120 -1.89 4.21 8.34
CA HIS A 120 -0.62 4.07 9.06
C HIS A 120 0.55 4.32 8.13
N ARG A 121 1.62 4.91 8.67
CA ARG A 121 2.89 5.09 7.97
C ARG A 121 3.33 3.75 7.36
N PRO A 122 3.64 3.69 6.05
CA PRO A 122 4.21 2.49 5.46
C PRO A 122 5.54 2.14 6.13
N HIS A 123 5.80 0.85 6.28
CA HIS A 123 7.10 0.37 6.78
C HIS A 123 8.21 0.83 5.82
N PRO A 124 9.37 1.33 6.31
CA PRO A 124 10.43 1.92 5.47
C PRO A 124 11.02 0.94 4.44
N VAL A 125 10.88 -0.37 4.67
CA VAL A 125 11.30 -1.41 3.71
C VAL A 125 10.46 -1.39 2.43
N ALA A 126 9.18 -1.03 2.49
CA ALA A 126 8.31 -1.03 1.31
C ALA A 126 8.77 -0.06 0.20
N PRO A 127 9.03 1.24 0.46
CA PRO A 127 9.56 2.13 -0.57
C PRO A 127 10.95 1.71 -1.06
N ALA A 128 11.80 1.18 -0.18
CA ALA A 128 13.13 0.69 -0.57
C ALA A 128 13.05 -0.50 -1.55
N LEU A 129 12.21 -1.50 -1.28
CA LEU A 129 12.00 -2.63 -2.18
C LEU A 129 11.32 -2.20 -3.49
N THR A 130 10.39 -1.25 -3.43
CA THR A 130 9.73 -0.71 -4.63
C THR A 130 10.74 0.02 -5.52
N LEU A 131 11.63 0.82 -4.94
CA LEU A 131 12.72 1.48 -5.65
C LEU A 131 13.69 0.45 -6.26
N ALA A 132 14.10 -0.56 -5.51
CA ALA A 132 14.94 -1.64 -6.03
C ALA A 132 14.28 -2.37 -7.21
N GLY A 133 12.97 -2.65 -7.12
CA GLY A 133 12.20 -3.26 -8.20
C GLY A 133 12.12 -2.38 -9.45
N LEU A 134 11.90 -1.06 -9.29
CA LEU A 134 11.94 -0.08 -10.38
C LEU A 134 13.30 -0.05 -11.08
N LEU A 135 14.38 -0.03 -10.30
CA LEU A 135 15.74 -0.06 -10.83
C LEU A 135 16.00 -1.35 -11.61
N LEU A 136 15.51 -2.50 -11.15
CA LEU A 136 15.62 -3.77 -11.89
C LEU A 136 14.82 -3.77 -13.20
N VAL A 137 13.59 -3.22 -13.20
CA VAL A 137 12.75 -3.16 -14.42
C VAL A 137 13.34 -2.22 -15.48
N VAL A 138 14.05 -1.17 -15.06
CA VAL A 138 14.62 -0.19 -16.00
C VAL A 138 16.06 -0.53 -16.37
N LEU A 139 16.96 -0.65 -15.39
CA LEU A 139 18.40 -0.73 -15.65
C LEU A 139 18.82 -2.06 -16.25
N VAL A 140 18.28 -3.18 -15.78
CA VAL A 140 18.75 -4.50 -16.25
C VAL A 140 18.35 -4.76 -17.69
N PRO A 141 17.10 -4.47 -18.14
CA PRO A 141 16.76 -4.56 -19.54
C PRO A 141 17.56 -3.58 -20.40
N VAL A 142 17.82 -2.35 -19.94
CA VAL A 142 18.66 -1.41 -20.71
C VAL A 142 20.07 -1.98 -20.92
N LEU A 143 20.72 -2.49 -19.87
CA LEU A 143 22.06 -3.08 -19.97
C LEU A 143 22.07 -4.39 -20.76
N ALA A 144 21.00 -5.19 -20.68
CA ALA A 144 20.89 -6.44 -21.43
C ALA A 144 20.51 -6.23 -22.91
N LEU A 145 19.78 -5.15 -23.20
CA LEU A 145 19.29 -4.77 -24.53
C LEU A 145 20.15 -3.69 -25.21
N ASP A 146 21.28 -3.29 -24.62
CA ASP A 146 22.32 -2.49 -25.30
C ASP A 146 22.81 -3.14 -26.62
N LEU A 147 22.41 -4.39 -26.89
CA LEU A 147 22.55 -5.06 -28.19
C LEU A 147 21.54 -4.63 -29.28
N LEU A 148 20.44 -3.95 -28.96
CA LEU A 148 19.31 -3.72 -29.88
C LEU A 148 19.20 -2.30 -30.47
N ASP A 149 20.15 -1.41 -30.16
CA ASP A 149 20.42 -0.12 -30.86
C ASP A 149 19.18 0.76 -31.16
N ALA A 150 18.15 0.71 -30.31
CA ALA A 150 16.88 1.40 -30.55
C ALA A 150 16.42 2.22 -29.32
N PRO A 151 16.44 3.57 -29.38
CA PRO A 151 16.00 4.46 -28.30
C PRO A 151 14.51 4.27 -27.93
N ILE A 152 13.72 3.68 -28.84
CA ILE A 152 12.31 3.34 -28.63
C ILE A 152 12.12 2.43 -27.42
N HIS A 153 13.03 1.47 -27.18
CA HIS A 153 12.90 0.55 -26.04
C HIS A 153 13.11 1.25 -24.70
N LEU A 154 14.02 2.22 -24.64
CA LEU A 154 14.23 3.02 -23.43
C LEU A 154 12.98 3.83 -23.07
N TYR A 155 12.34 4.49 -24.05
CA TYR A 155 11.10 5.23 -23.83
C TYR A 155 9.95 4.32 -23.39
N ALA A 156 9.83 3.13 -24.01
CA ALA A 156 8.80 2.16 -23.62
C ALA A 156 9.02 1.64 -22.19
N LEU A 157 10.24 1.27 -21.83
CA LEU A 157 10.58 0.78 -20.48
C LEU A 157 10.39 1.85 -19.40
N THR A 158 10.81 3.09 -19.68
CA THR A 158 10.59 4.21 -18.75
C THR A 158 9.11 4.53 -18.61
N ALA A 159 8.33 4.51 -19.71
CA ALA A 159 6.89 4.68 -19.64
C ALA A 159 6.20 3.56 -18.82
N LEU A 160 6.66 2.31 -18.95
CA LEU A 160 6.17 1.19 -18.13
C LEU A 160 6.54 1.35 -16.65
N ALA A 161 7.65 2.00 -16.31
CA ALA A 161 8.04 2.25 -14.92
C ALA A 161 7.22 3.37 -14.24
N LEU A 162 6.56 4.25 -15.00
CA LEU A 162 5.84 5.42 -14.45
C LEU A 162 4.76 5.06 -13.40
N PRO A 163 3.89 4.06 -13.60
CA PRO A 163 2.88 3.71 -12.59
C PRO A 163 3.50 3.26 -11.26
N SER A 164 4.54 2.42 -11.30
CA SER A 164 5.24 1.98 -10.10
C SER A 164 6.03 3.12 -9.43
N ALA A 165 6.56 4.06 -10.21
CA ALA A 165 7.17 5.29 -9.67
C ALA A 165 6.13 6.19 -8.97
N ALA A 166 4.91 6.27 -9.52
CA ALA A 166 3.80 6.97 -8.87
C ALA A 166 3.37 6.30 -7.55
N VAL A 167 3.38 4.96 -7.49
CA VAL A 167 3.17 4.21 -6.23
C VAL A 167 4.25 4.53 -5.20
N LEU A 168 5.52 4.57 -5.62
CA LEU A 168 6.63 4.96 -4.74
C LEU A 168 6.47 6.39 -4.21
N ALA A 169 6.13 7.34 -5.09
CA ALA A 169 5.86 8.73 -4.70
C ALA A 169 4.70 8.83 -3.70
N ALA A 170 3.61 8.06 -3.93
CA ALA A 170 2.49 7.96 -3.00
C ALA A 170 2.94 7.41 -1.63
N LEU A 171 3.75 6.35 -1.59
CA LEU A 171 4.29 5.81 -0.33
C LEU A 171 5.10 6.85 0.44
N HIS A 172 5.93 7.65 -0.24
CA HIS A 172 6.67 8.74 0.41
C HIS A 172 5.74 9.85 0.91
N LEU A 173 4.76 10.25 0.11
CA LEU A 173 3.77 11.27 0.50
C LEU A 173 3.00 10.84 1.76
N PHE A 174 2.48 9.60 1.80
CA PHE A 174 1.80 9.08 2.99
C PHE A 174 2.76 8.84 4.13
N GLY A 175 3.99 8.40 3.85
CA GLY A 175 5.05 8.27 4.83
C GLY A 175 5.39 9.57 5.55
N ALA A 176 5.22 10.72 4.91
CA ALA A 176 5.45 12.02 5.51
C ALA A 176 4.24 12.57 6.29
N ALA A 177 3.02 12.16 5.91
CA ALA A 177 1.79 12.78 6.40
C ALA A 177 1.00 11.96 7.44
N VAL A 178 1.32 10.67 7.55
CA VAL A 178 0.54 9.70 8.32
C VAL A 178 1.35 9.22 9.53
N PRO A 179 0.73 9.11 10.72
CA PRO A 179 1.41 8.71 11.96
C PRO A 179 1.85 7.24 11.95
N LEU A 180 2.74 6.91 12.88
CA LEU A 180 3.18 5.53 13.10
C LEU A 180 2.05 4.69 13.71
N ALA A 181 2.06 3.39 13.44
CA ALA A 181 1.05 2.47 13.98
C ALA A 181 1.03 2.47 15.51
N THR A 182 2.20 2.57 16.13
CA THR A 182 2.38 2.60 17.59
C THR A 182 1.76 3.84 18.24
N GLU A 183 1.79 4.99 17.55
CA GLU A 183 1.16 6.23 18.02
C GLU A 183 -0.37 6.12 18.00
N CYS A 184 -0.91 5.34 17.06
CA CYS A 184 -2.35 5.13 16.92
C CYS A 184 -2.92 4.19 17.98
N GLU A 185 -2.12 3.22 18.47
CA GLU A 185 -2.51 2.30 19.54
C GLU A 185 -2.46 2.95 20.92
N ALA A 186 -1.56 3.91 21.13
CA ALA A 186 -1.36 4.56 22.42
C ALA A 186 -2.42 5.63 22.75
N GLN A 187 -3.19 6.12 21.77
CA GLN A 187 -4.10 7.25 21.95
C GLN A 187 -5.56 6.85 21.67
N GLN A 188 -6.46 7.28 22.57
CA GLN A 188 -7.92 7.08 22.42
C GLN A 188 -8.57 8.03 21.39
N GLY A 189 -7.78 8.96 20.81
CA GLY A 189 -8.25 9.95 19.83
C GLY A 189 -7.38 9.96 18.56
N PRO A 190 -7.73 10.81 17.57
CA PRO A 190 -6.96 10.91 16.35
C PRO A 190 -5.55 11.44 16.65
N PRO A 191 -4.47 10.74 16.25
CA PRO A 191 -3.11 11.16 16.50
C PRO A 191 -2.79 12.58 15.99
N PRO A 192 -1.91 13.32 16.70
CA PRO A 192 -1.50 14.67 16.33
C PRO A 192 -0.82 14.64 14.95
N GLY A 193 -1.51 15.19 13.94
CA GLY A 193 -1.08 15.17 12.54
C GLY A 193 -2.20 14.81 11.57
N LEU A 194 -3.11 13.92 11.97
CA LEU A 194 -4.27 13.54 11.14
C LEU A 194 -5.20 14.71 10.83
N GLY A 195 -5.23 15.74 11.67
CA GLY A 195 -6.02 16.95 11.42
C GLY A 195 -5.67 17.66 10.10
N ARG A 196 -4.45 17.47 9.56
CA ARG A 196 -4.05 17.99 8.24
C ARG A 196 -4.65 17.19 7.08
N VAL A 197 -5.01 15.93 7.32
CA VAL A 197 -5.50 14.98 6.32
C VAL A 197 -7.03 14.88 6.35
N LEU A 198 -7.61 14.87 7.55
CA LEU A 198 -9.04 14.71 7.79
C LEU A 198 -9.78 16.06 7.79
N LYS A 199 -11.06 16.01 7.42
CA LYS A 199 -12.00 17.13 7.61
C LYS A 199 -12.25 17.36 9.12
N PRO A 200 -12.52 18.61 9.55
CA PRO A 200 -12.79 18.91 10.96
C PRO A 200 -13.95 18.11 11.56
N SER A 201 -15.00 17.85 10.76
CA SER A 201 -16.19 17.10 11.18
C SER A 201 -15.97 15.59 11.35
N ALA A 202 -14.82 15.07 10.93
CA ALA A 202 -14.43 13.67 11.11
C ALA A 202 -13.57 13.44 12.36
N ALA A 203 -13.11 14.51 13.02
CA ALA A 203 -12.58 14.42 14.38
C ALA A 203 -13.77 14.18 15.32
N LEU A 204 -13.73 13.07 16.05
CA LEU A 204 -14.84 12.46 16.79
C LEU A 204 -15.75 13.43 17.56
N PRO A 205 -17.04 13.07 17.75
CA PRO A 205 -17.89 13.72 18.73
C PRO A 205 -17.22 13.68 20.09
N THR A 206 -17.11 14.83 20.74
CA THR A 206 -16.70 14.94 22.14
C THR A 206 -17.59 14.03 23.00
N PRO A 207 -17.01 13.26 23.93
CA PRO A 207 -17.78 12.41 24.85
C PRO A 207 -18.78 13.21 25.69
#